data_AF-A0A8I1DSA3-F1
#
_entry.id   AF-A0A8I1DSA3-F1
#
_cell.length_a   1.000
_cell.length_b   1.000
_cell.length_c   1.000
_cell.angle_alpha   90.00
_cell.angle_beta   90.00
_cell.angle_gamma   90.00
#
_symmetry.space_group_name_H-M   'P 1'
#
loop_
_entity.id
_entity.type
_entity.pdbx_description
1 polymer ?
#
loop_
_entity_poly.entity_id
_entity_poly.type
_entity_poly.pdbx_seq_one_letter_code
_entity_poly.pdbx_strand_id
1 'polypeptide(L)'
;AGDLLFVSGTSSRLPDNRIAGAEVDAMGTTTLDIRVQTRAVIENIRDILASAGAGLADVVEISTFLVNMNDFGGYNQVYGE
;
A
#
# COMPACT_ATOMS: atom_id res chain seq x y z
N ALA A 1 -8.82 20.67 -1.32
CA ALA A 1 -9.33 21.31 -2.55
C ALA A 1 -10.83 21.15 -2.52
N GLY A 2 -11.60 22.16 -2.11
CA GLY A 2 -13.00 21.97 -1.74
C GLY A 2 -13.16 20.74 -0.82
N ASP A 3 -14.07 19.86 -1.20
CA ASP A 3 -14.45 18.65 -0.45
C ASP A 3 -13.58 17.41 -0.76
N LEU A 4 -12.47 17.57 -1.50
CA LEU A 4 -11.58 16.46 -1.88
C LEU A 4 -10.27 16.42 -1.07
N LEU A 5 -9.89 15.19 -0.71
CA LEU A 5 -8.59 14.82 -0.17
C LEU A 5 -7.73 14.17 -1.28
N PHE A 6 -6.48 14.59 -1.39
CA PHE A 6 -5.49 13.99 -2.29
C PHE A 6 -4.40 13.34 -1.45
N VAL A 7 -4.41 12.00 -1.40
CA VAL A 7 -3.40 11.23 -0.67
C VAL A 7 -2.18 11.05 -1.58
N SER A 8 -1.00 11.35 -1.06
CA SER A 8 0.26 11.13 -1.80
C SER A 8 0.46 9.63 -2.08
N GLY A 9 1.20 9.31 -3.14
CA GLY A 9 1.59 7.93 -3.43
C GLY A 9 2.20 7.26 -2.19
N THR A 10 1.60 6.16 -1.73
CA THR A 10 1.92 5.50 -0.47
C THR A 10 2.48 4.11 -0.74
N SER A 11 3.56 3.73 -0.04
CA SER A 11 4.19 2.41 -0.15
C SER A 11 3.99 1.58 1.12
N SER A 12 4.52 0.36 1.14
CA SER A 12 4.53 -0.53 2.31
C SER A 12 5.65 -0.20 3.33
N ARG A 13 6.28 0.98 3.21
CA ARG A 13 7.30 1.42 4.16
C ARG A 13 6.66 1.74 5.51
N LEU A 14 7.21 1.16 6.57
CA LEU A 14 6.81 1.35 7.96
C LEU A 14 7.49 2.59 8.59
N PRO A 15 6.99 3.10 9.73
CA PRO A 15 7.60 4.25 10.42
C PRO A 15 9.06 4.07 10.81
N ASP A 16 9.50 2.82 11.02
CA ASP A 16 10.89 2.46 11.33
C ASP A 16 11.77 2.25 10.10
N ASN A 17 11.29 2.64 8.91
CA ASN A 17 11.91 2.46 7.60
C ASN A 17 12.05 1.01 7.10
N ARG A 18 11.56 0.01 7.82
CA ARG A 18 11.41 -1.33 7.23
C ARG A 18 10.34 -1.29 6.13
N ILE A 19 10.43 -2.22 5.19
CA ILE A 19 9.45 -2.35 4.10
C ILE A 19 8.67 -3.64 4.37
N ALA A 20 7.38 -3.53 4.68
CA ALA A 20 6.54 -4.69 4.89
C ALA A 20 6.46 -5.52 3.60
N GLY A 21 6.65 -6.83 3.71
CA GLY A 21 6.67 -7.73 2.56
C GLY A 21 7.91 -7.57 1.69
N ALA A 22 9.02 -7.05 2.22
CA ALA A 22 10.31 -7.08 1.55
C ALA A 22 11.42 -7.45 2.54
N GLU A 23 12.20 -8.47 2.18
CA GLU A 23 13.37 -8.93 2.92
C GLU A 23 14.57 -8.99 2.00
N VAL A 24 15.76 -8.74 2.53
CA VAL A 24 17.02 -8.81 1.81
C VAL A 24 17.95 -9.75 2.56
N ASP A 25 18.47 -10.76 1.87
CA ASP A 25 19.40 -11.72 2.47
C ASP A 25 20.83 -11.15 2.56
N ALA A 26 21.75 -11.93 3.16
CA ALA A 26 23.15 -11.54 3.33
C ALA A 26 23.92 -11.30 2.01
N MET A 27 23.40 -11.82 0.89
CA MET A 27 24.00 -11.69 -0.44
C MET A 27 23.35 -10.56 -1.25
N GLY A 28 22.36 -9.86 -0.68
CA GLY A 28 21.62 -8.79 -1.35
C GLY A 28 20.45 -9.28 -2.21
N THR A 29 20.05 -10.55 -2.11
CA THR A 29 18.86 -11.07 -2.80
C THR A 29 17.60 -10.56 -2.11
N THR A 30 16.70 -9.95 -2.87
CA THR A 30 15.43 -9.45 -2.35
C THR A 30 14.31 -10.48 -2.52
N THR A 31 13.60 -10.77 -1.45
CA THR A 31 12.33 -11.51 -1.47
C THR A 31 11.19 -10.53 -1.26
N LEU A 32 10.19 -10.53 -2.15
CA LEU A 32 9.04 -9.63 -2.12
C LEU A 32 7.74 -10.41 -1.98
N ASP A 33 6.83 -9.94 -1.14
CA ASP A 33 5.46 -10.44 -1.01
C ASP A 33 4.46 -9.33 -1.31
N ILE A 34 3.83 -9.41 -2.49
CA ILE A 34 2.84 -8.42 -2.93
C ILE A 34 1.63 -8.34 -1.99
N ARG A 35 1.21 -9.44 -1.36
CA ARG A 35 0.02 -9.44 -0.50
C ARG A 35 0.28 -8.65 0.77
N VAL A 36 1.44 -8.89 1.39
CA VAL A 36 1.86 -8.15 2.58
C VAL A 36 2.09 -6.68 2.24
N GLN A 37 2.72 -6.38 1.10
CA GLN A 37 2.91 -5.01 0.66
C GLN A 37 1.59 -4.28 0.43
N THR A 38 0.64 -4.90 -0.28
CA THR A 38 -0.67 -4.32 -0.59
C THR A 38 -1.46 -4.03 0.68
N ARG A 39 -1.48 -4.97 1.64
CA ARG A 39 -2.16 -4.76 2.92
C ARG A 39 -1.58 -3.57 3.69
N ALA A 40 -0.26 -3.50 3.79
CA ALA A 40 0.41 -2.39 4.47
C ALA A 40 0.14 -1.04 3.79
N VAL A 41 0.08 -1.00 2.45
CA VAL A 41 -0.30 0.23 1.71
C VAL A 41 -1.72 0.67 2.06
N ILE A 42 -2.69 -0.25 2.07
CA ILE A 42 -4.10 0.06 2.40
C ILE A 42 -4.23 0.52 3.85
N GLU A 43 -3.53 -0.13 4.78
CA GLU A 43 -3.50 0.27 6.20
C GLU A 43 -2.88 1.66 6.39
N ASN A 44 -1.77 1.95 5.70
CA ASN A 44 -1.16 3.27 5.71
C ASN A 44 -2.11 4.34 5.15
N ILE A 45 -2.83 4.07 4.06
CA ILE A 45 -3.83 4.99 3.49
C ILE A 45 -4.98 5.20 4.48
N ARG A 46 -5.49 4.15 5.13
CA ARG A 46 -6.52 4.25 6.16
C ARG A 46 -6.08 5.18 7.28
N ASP A 47 -4.86 5.03 7.77
CA ASP A 47 -4.34 5.83 8.89
C ASP A 47 -4.14 7.31 8.47
N ILE A 48 -3.72 7.56 7.22
CA ILE A 48 -3.66 8.93 6.65
C ILE A 48 -5.06 9.55 6.58
N LEU A 49 -6.06 8.84 6.05
CA LEU A 49 -7.44 9.32 5.97
C LEU A 49 -8.02 9.62 7.35
N ALA A 50 -7.77 8.74 8.32
CA ALA A 50 -8.22 8.91 9.70
C ALA A 50 -7.67 10.19 10.33
N SER A 51 -6.43 10.58 10.01
CA SER A 51 -5.84 11.85 10.47
C SER A 51 -6.57 13.10 9.94
N ALA A 52 -7.34 12.96 8.85
CA ALA A 52 -8.16 13.99 8.25
C ALA A 52 -9.66 13.83 8.55
N GLY A 53 -10.04 12.87 9.42
CA GLY A 53 -11.45 12.59 9.76
C GLY A 53 -12.23 11.81 8.69
N ALA A 54 -11.54 11.15 7.76
CA ALA A 54 -12.10 10.30 6.71
C ALA A 54 -11.75 8.81 6.93
N GLY A 55 -12.37 7.91 6.17
CA GLY A 55 -12.08 6.49 6.17
C GLY A 55 -11.99 5.90 4.75
N LEU A 56 -11.69 4.60 4.65
CA LEU A 56 -11.60 3.91 3.36
C LEU A 56 -12.90 3.95 2.55
N ALA A 57 -14.05 4.06 3.22
CA ALA A 57 -15.36 4.20 2.57
C ALA A 57 -15.53 5.54 1.82
N ASP A 58 -14.71 6.55 2.14
CA ASP A 58 -14.71 7.86 1.47
C ASP A 58 -13.79 7.88 0.23
N VAL A 59 -13.07 6.79 -0.04
CA VAL A 59 -12.21 6.66 -1.22
C VAL A 59 -13.06 6.43 -2.45
N VAL A 60 -12.96 7.35 -3.41
CA VAL A 60 -13.73 7.30 -4.67
C VAL A 60 -12.90 6.90 -5.88
N GLU A 61 -11.58 6.99 -5.79
CA GLU A 61 -10.65 6.65 -6.88
C GLU A 61 -9.32 6.17 -6.31
N ILE A 62 -8.75 5.13 -6.94
CA ILE A 62 -7.42 4.58 -6.61
C ILE A 62 -6.62 4.43 -7.90
N SER A 63 -5.39 4.92 -7.89
CA SER A 63 -4.39 4.68 -8.93
C SER A 63 -3.27 3.81 -8.36
N THR A 64 -3.18 2.57 -8.84
CA THR A 64 -2.19 1.59 -8.36
C THR A 64 -1.06 1.41 -9.37
N PHE A 65 0.18 1.40 -8.90
CA PHE A 65 1.38 1.20 -9.71
C PHE A 65 2.10 -0.09 -9.30
N LEU A 66 1.92 -1.15 -10.08
CA LEU A 66 2.71 -2.38 -9.95
C LEU A 66 3.98 -2.28 -10.81
N VAL A 67 5.09 -2.85 -10.33
CA VAL A 67 6.34 -2.94 -11.10
C VAL A 67 6.42 -4.22 -11.94
N ASN A 68 5.59 -5.22 -11.62
CA ASN A 68 5.49 -6.48 -12.33
C ASN A 68 4.03 -6.94 -12.35
N MET A 69 3.49 -7.25 -13.54
CA MET A 69 2.09 -7.68 -13.69
C MET A 69 1.82 -9.10 -13.19
N ASN A 70 2.86 -9.91 -12.97
CA ASN A 70 2.71 -11.22 -12.33
C ASN A 70 2.16 -11.10 -10.90
N ASP A 71 2.34 -9.94 -10.27
CA ASP A 71 1.86 -9.67 -8.92
C ASP A 71 0.37 -9.29 -8.87
N PHE A 72 -0.26 -9.03 -10.02
CA PHE A 72 -1.64 -8.57 -10.09
C PHE A 72 -2.63 -9.50 -9.39
N GLY A 73 -2.46 -10.81 -9.52
CA GLY A 73 -3.32 -11.78 -8.84
C GLY A 73 -3.25 -11.70 -7.31
N GLY A 74 -2.04 -11.51 -6.76
CA GLY A 74 -1.84 -11.35 -5.32
C GLY A 74 -2.32 -9.98 -4.81
N TYR A 75 -2.05 -8.92 -5.56
CA TYR A 75 -2.60 -7.58 -5.31
C TYR A 75 -4.14 -7.61 -5.25
N ASN A 76 -4.79 -8.14 -6.29
CA ASN A 76 -6.25 -8.09 -6.43
C ASN A 76 -6.96 -8.95 -5.39
N GLN A 77 -6.31 -10.01 -4.90
CA GLN A 77 -6.80 -10.79 -3.78
C GLN A 77 -6.94 -9.95 -2.50
N VAL A 78 -5.92 -9.15 -2.16
CA VAL A 78 -5.94 -8.31 -0.95
C VAL A 78 -6.81 -7.08 -1.15
N TYR A 79 -6.81 -6.49 -2.34
CA TYR A 79 -7.68 -5.36 -2.67
C TYR A 79 -9.18 -5.70 -2.56
N GLY A 80 -9.55 -6.96 -2.79
CA GLY A 80 -10.94 -7.42 -2.73
C GLY A 80 -11.46 -7.81 -1.34
N GLU A 81 -10.66 -7.62 -0.28
CA GLU A 81 -11.05 -7.86 1.12
C GLU A 81 -11.84 -6.69 1.72
#